data_AF-A0A8B9WGV7-F1
#
_entry.id   AF-A0A8B9WGV7-F1
#
_cell.length_a   1.000
_cell.length_b   1.000
_cell.length_c   1.000
_cell.angle_alpha   90.00
_cell.angle_beta   90.00
_cell.angle_gamma   90.00
#
_symmetry.space_group_name_H-M   'P 1'
#
loop_
_entity.id
_entity.type
_entity.pdbx_description
1 polymer ?
#
loop_
_entity_poly.entity_id
_entity_poly.type
_entity_poly.pdbx_seq_one_letter_code
_entity_poly.pdbx_strand_id
1 'polypeptide(L)'
;MAFQTASLLAVSLLILWVSPALGGANDAEDCCLSVTQRPIPVFLVRAYRYLLLKDGCRLPAVVFTTQRGHELCAPPDQPWVGRIIRRLKKNSARASLTLPSPASSLHAPAQDLSP
;
A
#
# COMPACT_ATOMS: atom_id res chain seq x y z
N MET A 1 -42.01 -28.38 5.87
CA MET A 1 -41.01 -27.91 6.86
C MET A 1 -39.55 -28.27 6.49
N ALA A 2 -39.25 -29.42 5.87
CA ALA A 2 -37.86 -29.85 5.58
C ALA A 2 -37.15 -29.15 4.40
N PHE A 3 -37.89 -28.58 3.45
CA PHE A 3 -37.29 -27.89 2.29
C PHE A 3 -36.70 -26.52 2.63
N GLN A 4 -37.20 -25.87 3.68
CA GLN A 4 -36.74 -24.52 4.05
C GLN A 4 -35.37 -24.54 4.74
N THR A 5 -35.09 -25.57 5.53
CA THR A 5 -33.81 -25.75 6.20
C THR A 5 -32.69 -26.06 5.20
N ALA A 6 -32.98 -26.89 4.18
CA ALA A 6 -32.04 -27.18 3.11
C ALA A 6 -31.67 -25.94 2.28
N SER A 7 -32.66 -25.08 1.98
CA SER A 7 -32.44 -23.83 1.25
C SER A 7 -31.59 -22.83 2.05
N LEU A 8 -31.85 -22.69 3.35
CA LEU A 8 -31.06 -21.84 4.25
C LEU A 8 -29.59 -22.29 4.35
N LEU A 9 -29.34 -23.60 4.43
CA LEU A 9 -27.99 -24.15 4.47
C LEU A 9 -27.24 -23.93 3.15
N ALA A 10 -27.90 -24.12 2.01
CA ALA A 10 -27.32 -23.89 0.69
C ALA A 10 -26.96 -22.42 0.45
N VAL A 11 -27.84 -21.48 0.86
CA VAL A 11 -27.58 -20.04 0.78
C VAL A 11 -26.40 -19.64 1.66
N SER A 12 -26.31 -20.15 2.89
CA SER A 12 -25.19 -19.90 3.80
C SER A 12 -23.85 -20.34 3.21
N LEU A 13 -23.79 -21.54 2.62
CA LEU A 13 -22.56 -22.06 2.00
C LEU A 13 -22.12 -21.25 0.78
N LEU A 14 -23.09 -20.75 -0.01
CA LEU A 14 -22.83 -19.92 -1.17
C LEU A 14 -22.26 -18.54 -0.78
N ILE A 15 -22.73 -17.95 0.32
CA ILE A 15 -22.20 -16.68 0.84
C ILE A 15 -20.74 -16.83 1.32
N LEU A 16 -20.40 -17.98 1.91
CA LEU A 16 -19.03 -18.26 2.36
C LEU A 16 -18.05 -18.46 1.18
N TRP A 17 -18.52 -19.00 0.05
CA TRP A 17 -17.71 -19.11 -1.17
C TRP A 17 -17.57 -17.80 -1.95
N VAL A 18 -18.56 -16.90 -1.86
CA VAL A 18 -18.52 -15.56 -2.48
C VAL A 18 -18.08 -14.51 -1.45
N SER A 19 -17.15 -14.87 -0.57
CA SER A 19 -16.41 -13.88 0.21
C SER A 19 -15.25 -13.38 -0.66
N PRO A 20 -15.33 -12.19 -1.28
CA PRO A 20 -14.13 -11.59 -1.81
C PRO A 20 -13.20 -11.40 -0.62
N ALA A 21 -12.04 -12.06 -0.63
CA ALA A 21 -10.95 -11.71 0.26
C ALA A 21 -10.51 -10.29 -0.10
N LEU A 22 -11.21 -9.29 0.43
CA LEU A 22 -10.81 -7.90 0.43
C LEU A 22 -9.60 -7.84 1.38
N GLY A 23 -8.41 -8.09 0.81
CA GLY A 23 -7.15 -7.83 1.49
C GLY A 23 -7.16 -6.36 1.92
N GLY A 24 -7.09 -6.15 3.24
CA GLY A 24 -7.41 -4.90 3.90
C GLY A 24 -6.66 -3.68 3.36
N ALA A 25 -7.44 -2.62 3.14
CA ALA A 25 -6.93 -1.25 3.19
C ALA A 25 -7.40 -0.69 4.54
N ASN A 26 -6.54 -0.79 5.55
CA ASN A 26 -6.73 -0.17 6.85
C ASN A 26 -5.62 0.87 7.00
N ASP A 27 -6.00 2.15 6.94
CA ASP A 27 -5.12 3.31 7.07
C ASP A 27 -4.66 3.54 8.52
N ALA A 28 -4.04 2.54 9.16
CA ALA A 28 -3.46 2.68 10.51
C ALA A 28 -2.21 1.80 10.65
N GLU A 29 -1.05 2.26 10.16
CA GLU A 29 0.28 1.58 10.25
C GLU A 29 0.20 0.05 10.41
N ASP A 30 -0.57 -0.58 9.53
CA ASP A 30 -0.94 -1.98 9.64
C ASP A 30 0.20 -2.78 9.00
N CYS A 31 1.02 -3.41 9.83
CA CYS A 31 2.08 -4.27 9.34
C CYS A 31 1.48 -5.37 8.45
N CYS A 32 2.16 -5.66 7.34
CA CYS A 32 1.75 -6.77 6.48
C CYS A 32 1.76 -8.09 7.27
N LEU A 33 0.63 -8.79 7.28
CA LEU A 33 0.52 -10.16 7.84
C LEU A 33 0.96 -11.22 6.83
N SER A 34 0.86 -10.93 5.54
CA SER A 34 1.25 -11.82 4.45
C SER A 34 1.63 -11.02 3.20
N VAL A 35 2.30 -11.67 2.26
CA VAL A 35 2.79 -11.08 1.01
C VAL A 35 2.20 -11.80 -0.20
N THR A 36 1.91 -11.04 -1.26
CA THR A 36 1.47 -11.64 -2.52
C THR A 36 2.62 -12.31 -3.24
N GLN A 37 2.42 -13.57 -3.64
CA GLN A 37 3.38 -14.28 -4.49
C GLN A 37 3.15 -13.99 -5.99
N ARG A 38 1.98 -13.44 -6.34
CA ARG A 38 1.63 -13.18 -7.73
C ARG A 38 2.21 -11.83 -8.19
N PRO A 39 2.84 -11.76 -9.38
CA PRO A 39 3.36 -10.51 -9.91
C PRO A 39 2.25 -9.47 -10.08
N ILE A 40 2.47 -8.27 -9.53
CA ILE A 40 1.54 -7.14 -9.70
C ILE A 40 1.89 -6.43 -11.02
N PRO A 41 0.92 -6.14 -11.90
CA PRO A 41 1.20 -5.41 -13.12
C PRO A 41 1.63 -3.97 -12.81
N VAL A 42 2.78 -3.57 -13.37
CA VAL A 42 3.47 -2.32 -13.03
C VAL A 42 2.64 -1.06 -13.29
N PHE A 43 1.67 -1.11 -14.21
CA PHE A 43 0.83 0.03 -14.55
C PHE A 43 -0.26 0.30 -13.51
N LEU A 44 -0.62 -0.68 -12.66
CA LEU A 44 -1.62 -0.45 -11.61
C LEU A 44 -1.05 0.29 -10.41
N VAL A 45 0.27 0.31 -10.24
CA VAL A 45 0.92 0.85 -9.04
C VAL A 45 1.25 2.33 -9.22
N ARG A 46 0.87 3.16 -8.24
CA ARG A 46 1.15 4.60 -8.19
C ARG A 46 2.27 4.94 -7.22
N ALA A 47 2.31 4.28 -6.07
CA ALA A 47 3.26 4.56 -5.01
C ALA A 47 3.71 3.26 -4.32
N TYR A 48 4.77 3.36 -3.53
CA TYR A 48 5.24 2.25 -2.71
C TYR A 48 5.79 2.78 -1.38
N ARG A 49 5.71 1.97 -0.33
CA ARG A 49 6.38 2.18 0.96
C ARG A 49 7.04 0.88 1.43
N TYR A 50 8.10 1.01 2.22
CA TYR A 50 8.76 -0.13 2.83
C TYR A 50 8.28 -0.30 4.26
N LEU A 51 8.03 -1.54 4.65
CA LEU A 51 7.82 -1.96 6.03
C LEU A 51 8.97 -2.88 6.42
N LEU A 52 9.85 -2.44 7.31
CA LEU A 52 11.00 -3.19 7.80
C LEU A 52 10.82 -3.55 9.28
N LEU A 53 11.72 -4.40 9.78
CA LEU A 53 11.84 -4.70 11.20
C LEU A 53 12.13 -3.46 12.05
N LYS A 54 12.84 -2.47 11.48
CA LYS A 54 13.12 -1.19 12.15
C LYS A 54 11.87 -0.37 12.44
N ASP A 55 10.81 -0.61 11.66
CA ASP A 55 9.52 0.06 11.80
C ASP A 55 8.59 -0.69 12.79
N GLY A 56 9.10 -1.74 13.47
CA GLY A 56 8.34 -2.56 14.42
C GLY A 56 7.57 -3.72 13.77
N CYS A 57 7.65 -3.89 12.45
CA CYS A 57 7.00 -5.00 11.76
C CYS A 57 7.81 -6.29 11.83
N ARG A 58 7.16 -7.40 12.20
CA ARG A 58 7.80 -8.73 12.23
C ARG A 58 8.03 -9.32 10.83
N LEU A 59 7.25 -8.86 9.84
CA LEU A 59 7.33 -9.31 8.46
C LEU A 59 7.83 -8.16 7.58
N PRO A 60 9.04 -8.26 7.00
CA PRO A 60 9.52 -7.25 6.07
C PRO A 60 8.76 -7.35 4.74
N ALA A 61 8.19 -6.24 4.29
CA ALA A 61 7.36 -6.20 3.08
C ALA A 61 7.47 -4.84 2.37
N VAL A 62 7.15 -4.84 1.08
CA VAL A 62 6.92 -3.62 0.30
C VAL A 62 5.43 -3.49 0.09
N VAL A 63 4.85 -2.37 0.53
CA VAL A 63 3.44 -2.08 0.27
C VAL A 63 3.36 -1.24 -1.01
N PHE A 64 2.61 -1.73 -1.98
CA PHE A 64 2.30 -1.02 -3.21
C PHE A 64 0.90 -0.42 -3.14
N THR A 65 0.81 0.89 -3.35
CA THR A 65 -0.47 1.59 -3.47
C THR A 65 -0.86 1.65 -4.95
N THR A 66 -2.00 1.07 -5.27
CA THR A 66 -2.57 1.09 -6.62
C THR A 66 -3.13 2.46 -6.99
N GLN A 67 -3.39 2.70 -8.27
CA GLN A 67 -4.06 3.93 -8.73
C GLN A 67 -5.45 4.12 -8.11
N ARG A 68 -6.10 3.02 -7.71
CA ARG A 68 -7.41 3.04 -7.04
C ARG A 68 -7.32 3.28 -5.53
N GLY A 69 -6.11 3.47 -4.98
CA GLY A 69 -5.88 3.66 -3.55
C GLY A 69 -5.76 2.37 -2.75
N HIS A 70 -5.90 1.20 -3.37
CA HIS A 70 -5.77 -0.07 -2.66
C HIS A 70 -4.31 -0.39 -2.37
N GLU A 71 -4.05 -1.01 -1.23
CA GLU A 71 -2.70 -1.35 -0.78
C GLU A 71 -2.43 -2.84 -0.92
N LEU A 72 -1.25 -3.19 -1.44
CA LEU A 72 -0.86 -4.57 -1.71
C LEU A 72 0.52 -4.86 -1.13
N CYS A 73 0.59 -5.81 -0.19
CA CYS A 73 1.86 -6.28 0.38
C CYS A 73 2.60 -7.21 -0.59
N ALA A 74 3.86 -6.94 -0.85
CA ALA A 74 4.73 -7.72 -1.74
C ALA A 74 6.07 -8.09 -1.07
N PRO A 75 6.67 -9.23 -1.42
CA PRO A 75 7.95 -9.67 -0.85
C PRO A 75 9.12 -8.83 -1.37
N PRO A 76 10.02 -8.33 -0.52
CA PRO A 76 11.14 -7.49 -0.94
C PRO A 76 12.14 -8.22 -1.84
N ASP A 77 12.25 -9.54 -1.71
CA ASP A 77 13.27 -10.36 -2.39
C ASP A 77 12.94 -10.71 -3.84
N GLN A 78 11.73 -10.40 -4.31
CA GLN A 78 11.31 -10.80 -5.64
C GLN A 78 11.77 -9.83 -6.75
N PRO A 79 12.31 -10.33 -7.89
CA PRO A 79 12.82 -9.46 -8.96
C PRO A 79 11.78 -8.53 -9.58
N TRP A 80 10.51 -8.96 -9.63
CA TRP A 80 9.42 -8.15 -10.18
C TRP A 80 9.10 -6.93 -9.29
N VAL A 81 9.26 -7.04 -7.97
CA VAL A 81 9.10 -5.94 -7.02
C VAL A 81 10.13 -4.84 -7.29
N GLY A 82 11.40 -5.22 -7.44
CA GLY A 82 12.47 -4.28 -7.79
C GLY A 82 12.24 -3.57 -9.15
N ARG A 83 11.62 -4.25 -10.12
CA ARG A 83 11.25 -3.64 -11.41
C ARG A 83 10.17 -2.56 -11.24
N ILE A 84 9.16 -2.80 -10.41
CA ILE A 84 8.11 -1.82 -10.12
C ILE A 84 8.71 -0.60 -9.43
N ILE A 85 9.47 -0.81 -8.35
CA ILE A 85 10.10 0.26 -7.57
C ILE A 85 10.97 1.15 -8.46
N ARG A 86 11.78 0.55 -9.34
CA ARG A 86 12.65 1.29 -10.26
C ARG A 86 11.85 2.16 -11.24
N ARG A 87 10.72 1.69 -11.76
CA ARG A 87 9.83 2.51 -12.60
C ARG A 87 9.26 3.69 -11.80
N LEU A 88 8.81 3.44 -10.57
CA LEU A 88 8.24 4.47 -9.70
C LEU A 88 9.28 5.54 -9.35
N LYS A 89 10.52 5.13 -9.02
CA LYS A 89 11.65 6.05 -8.79
C LYS A 89 11.97 6.90 -10.02
N LYS A 90 11.96 6.31 -11.23
CA LYS A 90 12.16 7.07 -12.47
C LYS A 90 11.06 8.10 -12.69
N ASN A 91 9.81 7.76 -12.37
CA ASN A 91 8.68 8.66 -12.51
C ASN A 91 8.69 9.78 -11.46
N SER A 92 9.05 9.48 -10.22
CA SER A 92 9.18 10.49 -9.16
C SER A 92 10.35 11.45 -9.44
N ALA A 93 11.49 10.94 -9.93
CA ALA A 93 12.61 11.77 -10.35
C ALA A 93 12.23 12.72 -11.50
N ARG A 94 11.45 12.23 -12.47
CA ARG A 94 10.90 13.08 -13.53
C ARG A 94 9.96 14.13 -12.95
N ALA A 95 9.04 13.73 -12.05
CA ALA A 95 8.11 14.66 -11.41
C ALA A 95 8.82 15.74 -10.58
N SER A 96 9.90 15.41 -9.87
CA SER A 96 10.71 16.38 -9.14
C SER A 96 11.47 17.34 -10.07
N LEU A 97 11.81 16.92 -11.29
CA LEU A 97 12.43 17.80 -12.30
C LEU A 97 11.40 18.75 -12.95
N THR A 98 10.11 18.39 -12.94
CA THR A 98 9.02 19.25 -13.45
C THR A 98 8.39 20.15 -12.38
N LEU A 99 8.64 19.89 -11.09
CA LEU A 99 8.17 20.75 -10.01
C LEU A 99 9.14 21.93 -9.86
N PRO A 100 8.69 23.20 -9.86
CA PRO A 100 9.55 24.29 -9.44
C PRO A 100 9.98 23.99 -8.00
N SER A 101 11.30 23.91 -7.79
CA SER A 101 11.91 23.81 -6.46
C SER A 101 11.26 24.86 -5.54
N PRO A 102 10.75 24.51 -4.34
CA PRO A 102 10.44 25.54 -3.37
C PRO A 102 11.75 26.25 -3.08
N ALA A 103 11.81 27.53 -3.46
CA ALA A 103 12.95 28.38 -3.23
C ALA A 103 13.26 28.42 -1.73
N SER A 104 14.55 28.38 -1.41
CA SER A 104 15.19 29.02 -0.26
C SER A 104 14.29 29.26 0.96
N SER A 105 14.17 28.28 1.85
CA SER A 105 13.91 28.58 3.26
C SER A 105 15.22 29.00 3.92
N LEU A 106 15.70 30.21 3.58
CA LEU A 106 16.69 30.90 4.40
C LEU A 106 15.95 31.48 5.62
N HIS A 107 16.20 30.82 6.74
CA HIS A 107 16.20 31.31 8.11
C HIS A 107 16.12 32.85 8.28
N ALA A 108 15.19 33.30 9.11
CA ALA A 108 15.36 34.51 9.92
C ALA A 108 14.77 34.24 11.33
N PRO A 109 15.53 34.43 12.43
CA PRO A 109 15.03 34.25 13.78
C PRO A 109 14.19 35.45 14.21
N ALA A 110 13.03 35.20 14.84
CA ALA A 110 12.30 36.20 15.59
C ALA A 110 13.08 36.51 16.88
N GLN A 111 13.48 37.77 17.06
CA GLN A 111 13.91 38.26 18.37
C GLN A 111 12.79 39.09 18.98
N ASP A 112 12.47 38.68 20.20
CA ASP A 112 11.59 39.22 21.21
C ASP A 112 11.71 40.75 21.34
N LEU A 113 10.58 41.46 21.27
CA LEU A 113 10.47 42.85 21.68
C LEU A 113 9.18 43.00 22.49
N SER A 114 9.32 43.03 23.80
CA SER A 114 8.27 43.48 24.72
C SER A 114 8.85 44.57 25.62
N PRO A 115 8.23 45.77 25.69
CA PRO A 115 8.34 46.65 26.84
C PRO A 115 7.46 46.17 28.02
#